data_AF-A0A443RUF7-F1
#
_entry.id   AF-A0A443RUF7-F1
#
_cell.length_a   1.000
_cell.length_b   1.000
_cell.length_c   1.000
_cell.angle_alpha   90.00
_cell.angle_beta   90.00
_cell.angle_gamma   90.00
#
_symmetry.space_group_name_H-M   'P 1'
#
loop_
_entity.id
_entity.type
_entity.pdbx_description
1 polymer ?
#
loop_
_entity_poly.entity_id
_entity_poly.type
_entity_poly.pdbx_seq_one_letter_code
_entity_poly.pdbx_strand_id
1 'polypeptide(L)'
;MAKKWTAAGGAFCEAAQLHWQNGNKHDAASFYVDAGTCYKKGDPQEAVNCLMRAIEIYTDMGRFSIAAKHHITVAEIYESEVVDIEKAITHYEQAADYYKGEESNTSANRCLLSVARYAAQMEQYQKAIDIYEEVASSCIENSLLKYSAKEYFFRAALCHLCVDLLNAQ
;
A
#
# COMPACT_ATOMS: atom_id res chain seq x y z
N MET A 1 -9.66 2.96 33.41
CA MET A 1 -9.37 1.66 32.76
C MET A 1 -8.34 1.90 31.66
N ALA A 2 -7.09 1.48 31.88
CA ALA A 2 -6.04 1.65 30.88
C ALA A 2 -6.35 0.75 29.67
N LYS A 3 -6.53 1.34 28.49
CA LYS A 3 -6.75 0.60 27.25
C LYS A 3 -5.42 -0.10 26.88
N LYS A 4 -5.22 -1.34 27.34
CA LYS A 4 -4.01 -2.13 27.09
C LYS A 4 -4.01 -2.71 25.67
N TRP A 5 -3.98 -1.83 24.67
CA TRP A 5 -3.99 -2.21 23.24
C TRP A 5 -2.79 -3.09 22.86
N THR A 6 -1.63 -2.82 23.45
CA THR A 6 -0.39 -3.58 23.23
C THR A 6 -0.48 -5.00 23.78
N ALA A 7 -1.05 -5.18 24.98
CA ALA A 7 -1.27 -6.50 25.56
C ALA A 7 -2.33 -7.31 24.78
N ALA A 8 -3.36 -6.63 24.27
CA ALA A 8 -4.36 -7.26 23.40
C ALA A 8 -3.74 -7.71 22.08
N GLY A 9 -2.92 -6.87 21.45
CA GLY A 9 -2.16 -7.23 20.26
C GLY A 9 -1.28 -8.45 20.48
N GLY A 10 -0.59 -8.52 21.63
CA GLY A 10 0.28 -9.66 21.96
C GLY A 10 -0.49 -10.97 22.09
N ALA A 11 -1.65 -10.93 22.76
CA ALA A 11 -2.52 -12.09 22.87
C ALA A 11 -3.04 -12.57 21.50
N PHE A 12 -3.37 -11.63 20.59
CA PHE A 12 -3.77 -11.99 19.22
C PHE A 12 -2.59 -12.57 18.42
N CYS A 13 -1.37 -12.10 18.59
CA CYS A 13 -0.19 -12.69 17.96
C CYS A 13 0.08 -14.13 18.43
N GLU A 14 -0.04 -14.39 19.73
CA GLU A 14 0.10 -15.73 20.29
C GLU A 14 -1.00 -16.66 19.77
N ALA A 15 -2.25 -16.19 19.75
CA ALA A 15 -3.37 -16.93 19.17
C ALA A 15 -3.12 -17.25 17.68
N ALA A 16 -2.70 -16.26 16.90
CA ALA A 16 -2.37 -16.44 15.48
C ALA A 16 -1.28 -17.51 15.27
N GLN A 17 -0.25 -17.52 16.13
CA GLN A 17 0.83 -18.50 16.06
C GLN A 17 0.36 -19.92 16.41
N LEU A 18 -0.54 -20.07 17.39
CA LEU A 18 -1.16 -21.37 17.70
C LEU A 18 -2.04 -21.87 16.54
N HIS A 19 -2.83 -20.99 15.93
CA HIS A 19 -3.64 -21.35 14.76
C HIS A 19 -2.78 -21.73 13.55
N TRP A 20 -1.63 -21.08 13.38
CA TRP A 20 -0.64 -21.46 12.37
C TRP A 20 -0.08 -22.86 12.60
N GLN A 21 0.31 -23.18 13.84
CA GLN A 21 0.80 -24.51 14.21
C GLN A 21 -0.27 -25.61 14.05
N ASN A 22 -1.54 -25.26 14.29
CA ASN A 22 -2.68 -26.16 14.06
C ASN A 22 -3.05 -26.34 12.58
N GLY A 23 -2.41 -25.63 11.64
CA GLY A 23 -2.67 -25.73 10.21
C GLY A 23 -3.81 -24.85 9.68
N ASN A 24 -4.46 -24.06 10.54
CA ASN A 24 -5.52 -23.13 10.15
C ASN A 24 -4.93 -21.78 9.69
N LYS A 25 -4.39 -21.75 8.48
CA LYS A 25 -3.74 -20.55 7.90
C LYS A 25 -4.67 -19.34 7.80
N HIS A 26 -5.94 -19.55 7.43
CA HIS A 26 -6.91 -18.47 7.27
C HIS A 26 -7.18 -17.74 8.60
N ASP A 27 -7.46 -18.49 9.66
CA ASP A 27 -7.73 -17.93 10.98
C ASP A 27 -6.49 -17.25 11.54
N ALA A 28 -5.30 -17.84 11.35
CA ALA A 28 -4.04 -17.23 11.75
C ALA A 28 -3.83 -15.86 11.09
N ALA A 29 -4.08 -15.73 9.79
CA ALA A 29 -3.98 -14.46 9.08
C ALA A 29 -4.97 -13.41 9.61
N SER A 30 -6.22 -13.82 9.88
CA SER A 30 -7.23 -12.93 10.47
C SER A 30 -6.79 -12.41 11.84
N PHE A 31 -6.28 -13.28 12.71
CA PHE A 31 -5.79 -12.87 14.03
C PHE A 31 -4.58 -11.94 13.95
N TYR A 32 -3.68 -12.13 12.97
CA TYR A 32 -2.58 -11.20 12.73
C TYR A 32 -3.07 -9.82 12.26
N VAL A 33 -4.13 -9.75 11.46
CA VAL A 33 -4.75 -8.48 11.08
C VAL A 33 -5.37 -7.79 12.29
N ASP A 34 -6.10 -8.53 13.13
CA ASP A 34 -6.69 -8.01 14.36
C ASP A 34 -5.62 -7.51 15.34
N ALA A 35 -4.51 -8.23 15.47
CA ALA A 35 -3.33 -7.78 16.21
C ALA A 35 -2.79 -6.46 15.65
N GLY A 36 -2.62 -6.37 14.32
CA GLY A 36 -2.17 -5.16 13.63
C GLY A 36 -3.05 -3.94 13.93
N THR A 37 -4.39 -4.11 13.95
CA THR A 37 -5.31 -3.01 14.29
C THR A 37 -5.19 -2.57 15.75
N CYS A 38 -4.91 -3.49 16.68
CA CYS A 38 -4.66 -3.18 18.08
C CYS A 38 -3.35 -2.41 18.24
N TYR A 39 -2.28 -2.87 17.57
CA TYR A 39 -0.97 -2.24 17.60
C TYR A 39 -0.92 -0.89 16.89
N LYS A 40 -1.76 -0.64 15.88
CA LYS A 40 -1.81 0.66 15.19
C LYS A 40 -1.99 1.86 16.14
N LYS A 41 -2.62 1.66 17.30
CA LYS A 41 -2.83 2.71 18.32
C LYS A 41 -1.77 2.76 19.43
N GLY A 42 -0.90 1.74 19.50
CA GLY A 42 0.12 1.61 20.53
C GLY A 42 1.52 1.70 19.95
N ASP A 43 1.84 0.75 19.07
CA ASP A 43 3.16 0.55 18.46
C ASP A 43 3.02 0.31 16.95
N PRO A 44 3.22 1.34 16.11
CA PRO A 44 3.00 1.23 14.66
C PRO A 44 3.99 0.27 13.97
N GLN A 45 5.20 0.12 14.50
CA GLN A 45 6.21 -0.81 13.98
C GLN A 45 5.77 -2.28 14.14
N GLU A 46 5.25 -2.65 15.32
CA GLU A 46 4.73 -3.99 15.55
C GLU A 46 3.44 -4.24 14.75
N ALA A 47 2.63 -3.21 14.52
CA ALA A 47 1.46 -3.30 13.66
C ALA A 47 1.87 -3.71 12.22
N VAL A 48 2.92 -3.09 11.68
CA VAL A 48 3.46 -3.45 10.36
C VAL A 48 3.96 -4.89 10.36
N ASN A 49 4.73 -5.31 11.37
CA ASN A 49 5.24 -6.67 11.46
C ASN A 49 4.10 -7.72 11.46
N CYS A 50 3.03 -7.47 12.22
CA CYS A 50 1.84 -8.32 12.23
C CYS A 50 1.15 -8.37 10.86
N LEU A 51 0.98 -7.22 10.21
CA LEU A 51 0.35 -7.13 8.90
C LEU A 51 1.20 -7.79 7.81
N MET A 52 2.54 -7.68 7.86
CA MET A 52 3.44 -8.38 6.93
C MET A 52 3.30 -9.90 7.06
N ARG A 53 3.23 -10.43 8.28
CA ARG A 53 2.95 -11.87 8.48
C ARG A 53 1.59 -12.26 7.91
N ALA A 54 0.55 -11.45 8.13
CA ALA A 54 -0.75 -11.72 7.52
C ALA A 54 -0.69 -11.73 5.98
N ILE A 55 0.03 -10.78 5.39
CA ILE A 55 0.25 -10.70 3.94
C ILE A 55 0.94 -11.96 3.42
N GLU A 56 2.03 -12.41 4.05
CA GLU A 56 2.74 -13.64 3.66
C GLU A 56 1.78 -14.83 3.62
N ILE A 57 0.94 -14.98 4.65
CA ILE A 57 -0.05 -16.05 4.71
C ILE A 57 -1.10 -15.92 3.61
N TYR A 58 -1.63 -14.72 3.35
CA TYR A 58 -2.62 -14.51 2.30
C TYR A 58 -2.04 -14.73 0.90
N THR A 59 -0.78 -14.36 0.68
CA THR A 59 -0.05 -14.61 -0.56
C THR A 59 0.18 -16.11 -0.77
N ASP A 60 0.59 -16.84 0.27
CA ASP A 60 0.71 -18.31 0.25
C ASP A 60 -0.63 -19.01 -0.05
N MET A 61 -1.74 -18.42 0.39
CA MET A 61 -3.09 -18.92 0.13
C MET A 61 -3.63 -18.53 -1.26
N GLY A 62 -2.88 -17.73 -2.05
CA GLY A 62 -3.30 -17.24 -3.37
C GLY A 62 -4.38 -16.15 -3.32
N ARG A 63 -4.57 -15.49 -2.16
CA ARG A 63 -5.58 -14.43 -1.95
C ARG A 63 -4.95 -13.04 -2.15
N PHE A 64 -4.50 -12.77 -3.37
CA PHE A 64 -3.76 -11.55 -3.70
C PHE A 64 -4.56 -10.27 -3.50
N SER A 65 -5.88 -10.27 -3.76
CA SER A 65 -6.78 -9.14 -3.45
C SER A 65 -6.74 -8.72 -1.98
N ILE A 66 -6.67 -9.68 -1.07
CA ILE A 66 -6.66 -9.41 0.37
C ILE A 66 -5.26 -8.97 0.79
N ALA A 67 -4.21 -9.64 0.30
CA ALA A 67 -2.83 -9.25 0.52
C ALA A 67 -2.58 -7.79 0.07
N ALA A 68 -3.08 -7.40 -1.10
CA ALA A 68 -2.96 -6.05 -1.63
C ALA A 68 -3.65 -4.98 -0.74
N LYS A 69 -4.82 -5.29 -0.16
CA LYS A 69 -5.48 -4.40 0.82
C LYS A 69 -4.62 -4.18 2.06
N HIS A 70 -4.00 -5.25 2.56
CA HIS A 70 -3.13 -5.14 3.72
C HIS A 70 -1.81 -4.42 3.38
N HIS A 71 -1.25 -4.60 2.18
CA HIS A 71 -0.11 -3.80 1.71
C HIS A 71 -0.43 -2.30 1.65
N ILE A 72 -1.61 -1.90 1.17
CA ILE A 72 -2.06 -0.50 1.24
C ILE A 72 -2.07 -0.01 2.70
N THR A 73 -2.60 -0.81 3.62
CA THR A 73 -2.69 -0.43 5.04
C THR A 73 -1.31 -0.28 5.67
N VAL A 74 -0.36 -1.15 5.31
CA VAL A 74 1.05 -1.05 5.74
C VAL A 74 1.68 0.23 5.21
N ALA A 75 1.47 0.55 3.93
CA ALA A 75 1.97 1.78 3.32
C ALA A 75 1.40 3.04 3.98
N GLU A 76 0.10 3.05 4.31
CA GLU A 76 -0.54 4.15 5.06
C GLU A 76 0.06 4.32 6.47
N ILE A 77 0.46 3.22 7.14
CA ILE A 77 1.12 3.30 8.46
C ILE A 77 2.54 3.88 8.31
N TYR A 78 3.26 3.49 7.26
CA TYR A 78 4.58 4.06 6.96
C TYR A 78 4.51 5.55 6.62
N GLU A 79 3.43 5.99 5.95
CA GLU A 79 3.17 7.41 5.70
C GLU A 79 2.91 8.17 7.01
N SER A 80 1.98 7.70 7.85
CA SER A 80 1.47 8.52 8.95
C SER A 80 2.33 8.50 10.20
N GLU A 81 2.87 7.33 10.57
CA GLU A 81 3.50 7.14 11.89
C GLU A 81 5.03 7.05 11.80
N VAL A 82 5.56 6.41 10.76
CA VAL A 82 6.99 6.12 10.63
C VAL A 82 7.71 7.15 9.74
N VAL A 83 6.95 7.83 8.87
CA VAL A 83 7.45 8.83 7.91
C VAL A 83 8.56 8.27 7.01
N ASP A 84 8.46 6.98 6.68
CA ASP A 84 9.37 6.29 5.77
C ASP A 84 8.70 6.16 4.40
N ILE A 85 8.84 7.23 3.61
CA ILE A 85 8.16 7.37 2.31
C ILE A 85 8.70 6.35 1.29
N GLU A 86 9.99 5.99 1.36
CA GLU A 86 10.59 4.99 0.48
C GLU A 86 9.92 3.63 0.65
N LYS A 87 9.77 3.17 1.90
CA LYS A 87 9.08 1.89 2.17
C LYS A 87 7.61 1.96 1.81
N ALA A 88 6.93 3.08 2.07
CA ALA A 88 5.55 3.26 1.67
C ALA A 88 5.38 3.09 0.15
N ILE A 89 6.27 3.69 -0.66
CA ILE A 89 6.28 3.53 -2.13
C ILE A 89 6.39 2.04 -2.51
N THR A 90 7.37 1.32 -1.96
CA THR A 90 7.57 -0.10 -2.32
C THR A 90 6.34 -0.97 -2.02
N HIS A 91 5.64 -0.72 -0.92
CA HIS A 91 4.43 -1.46 -0.57
C HIS A 91 3.22 -1.05 -1.42
N TYR A 92 3.10 0.22 -1.81
CA TYR A 92 2.07 0.63 -2.76
C TYR A 92 2.31 0.05 -4.16
N GLU A 93 3.56 -0.07 -4.61
CA GLU A 93 3.92 -0.73 -5.87
C GLU A 93 3.54 -2.21 -5.85
N GLN A 94 3.92 -2.93 -4.80
CA GLN A 94 3.52 -4.34 -4.62
C GLN A 94 1.99 -4.51 -4.60
N ALA A 95 1.26 -3.62 -3.93
CA ALA A 95 -0.20 -3.64 -3.96
C ALA A 95 -0.76 -3.40 -5.36
N ALA A 96 -0.18 -2.48 -6.12
CA ALA A 96 -0.60 -2.19 -7.49
C ALA A 96 -0.40 -3.42 -8.40
N ASP A 97 0.74 -4.10 -8.29
CA ASP A 97 1.06 -5.29 -9.07
C ASP A 97 0.07 -6.43 -8.79
N TYR A 98 -0.27 -6.67 -7.51
CA TYR A 98 -1.28 -7.66 -7.15
C TYR A 98 -2.65 -7.33 -7.73
N TYR A 99 -3.10 -6.07 -7.68
CA TYR A 99 -4.37 -5.68 -8.28
C TYR A 99 -4.37 -5.74 -9.80
N LYS A 100 -3.24 -5.42 -10.44
CA LYS A 100 -3.07 -5.52 -11.89
C LYS A 100 -3.14 -6.99 -12.34
N GLY A 101 -2.56 -7.90 -11.57
CA GLY A 101 -2.64 -9.34 -11.80
C GLY A 101 -4.05 -9.93 -11.66
N GLU A 102 -4.89 -9.37 -10.79
CA GLU A 102 -6.31 -9.74 -10.64
C GLU A 102 -7.27 -8.96 -11.56
N GLU A 103 -6.75 -8.27 -12.59
CA GLU A 103 -7.51 -7.44 -13.54
C GLU A 103 -8.30 -6.27 -12.88
N SER A 104 -7.98 -5.92 -11.64
CA SER A 104 -8.60 -4.84 -10.88
C SER A 104 -7.92 -3.49 -11.18
N ASN A 105 -8.07 -3.03 -12.42
CA ASN A 105 -7.41 -1.80 -12.92
C ASN A 105 -7.71 -0.56 -12.08
N THR A 106 -8.95 -0.38 -11.59
CA THR A 106 -9.31 0.79 -10.77
C THR A 106 -8.54 0.83 -9.44
N SER A 107 -8.39 -0.33 -8.78
CA SER A 107 -7.64 -0.43 -7.52
C SER A 107 -6.14 -0.29 -7.74
N ALA A 108 -5.61 -0.88 -8.82
CA ALA A 108 -4.21 -0.72 -9.23
C ALA A 108 -3.88 0.76 -9.49
N ASN A 109 -4.70 1.45 -10.30
CA ASN A 109 -4.55 2.87 -10.60
C ASN A 109 -4.56 3.73 -9.33
N ARG A 110 -5.41 3.41 -8.35
CA ARG A 110 -5.41 4.12 -7.06
C ARG A 110 -4.07 3.98 -6.32
N CYS A 111 -3.47 2.80 -6.33
CA CYS A 111 -2.17 2.56 -5.69
C CYS A 111 -1.04 3.27 -6.45
N LEU A 112 -1.02 3.16 -7.78
CA LEU A 112 -0.06 3.83 -8.66
C LEU A 112 -0.08 5.36 -8.49
N LEU A 113 -1.26 5.96 -8.35
CA LEU A 113 -1.38 7.39 -8.09
C LEU A 113 -0.77 7.81 -6.74
N SER A 114 -0.92 6.97 -5.71
CA SER A 114 -0.23 7.18 -4.44
C SER A 114 1.30 7.09 -4.62
N VAL A 115 1.79 6.08 -5.34
CA VAL A 115 3.22 5.93 -5.67
C VAL A 115 3.76 7.18 -6.36
N ALA A 116 3.09 7.63 -7.44
CA ALA A 116 3.52 8.79 -8.20
C ALA A 116 3.53 10.08 -7.36
N ARG A 117 2.56 10.24 -6.45
CA ARG A 117 2.51 11.37 -5.52
C ARG A 117 3.72 11.39 -4.59
N TYR A 118 4.07 10.26 -3.98
CA TYR A 118 5.21 10.19 -3.07
C TYR A 118 6.54 10.24 -3.81
N ALA A 119 6.65 9.61 -4.98
CA ALA A 119 7.83 9.69 -5.82
C ALA A 119 8.13 11.15 -6.22
N ALA A 120 7.10 11.93 -6.55
CA ALA A 120 7.25 13.37 -6.81
C ALA A 120 7.71 14.17 -5.57
N GLN A 121 7.30 13.77 -4.36
CA GLN A 121 7.80 14.39 -3.12
C GLN A 121 9.26 14.05 -2.82
N MET A 122 9.72 12.88 -3.27
CA MET A 122 11.11 12.43 -3.16
C MET A 122 12.01 12.94 -4.31
N GLU A 123 11.54 13.92 -5.08
CA GLU A 123 12.22 14.47 -6.26
C GLU A 123 12.48 13.46 -7.40
N GLN A 124 11.86 12.27 -7.32
CA GLN A 124 11.88 11.25 -8.36
C GLN A 124 10.83 11.57 -9.43
N TYR A 125 10.93 12.77 -10.02
CA TYR A 125 9.94 13.28 -10.95
C TYR A 125 9.82 12.41 -12.21
N GLN A 126 10.91 11.85 -12.72
CA GLN A 126 10.88 10.97 -13.89
C GLN A 126 9.99 9.74 -13.66
N LYS A 127 10.18 9.07 -12.51
CA LYS A 127 9.37 7.92 -12.12
C LYS A 127 7.89 8.30 -11.94
N ALA A 128 7.63 9.47 -11.35
CA ALA A 128 6.27 9.96 -11.17
C ALA A 128 5.56 10.25 -12.51
N ILE A 129 6.29 10.80 -13.50
CA ILE A 129 5.79 11.07 -14.86
C ILE A 129 5.36 9.76 -15.52
N ASP A 130 6.26 8.77 -15.56
CA ASP A 130 6.01 7.50 -16.24
C ASP A 130 4.73 6.83 -15.67
N ILE A 131 4.57 6.86 -14.35
CA ILE A 131 3.39 6.31 -13.67
C ILE A 131 2.12 7.13 -13.96
N TYR A 132 2.19 8.47 -13.94
CA TYR A 132 1.03 9.30 -14.24
C TYR A 132 0.56 9.13 -15.69
N GLU A 133 1.48 8.95 -16.64
CA GLU A 133 1.15 8.70 -18.05
C GLU A 133 0.55 7.30 -18.27
N GLU A 134 1.07 6.27 -17.59
CA GLU A 134 0.49 4.92 -17.61
C GLU A 134 -0.96 4.95 -17.09
N VAL A 135 -1.18 5.55 -15.91
CA VAL A 135 -2.53 5.62 -15.31
C VAL A 135 -3.46 6.47 -16.16
N ALA A 136 -2.98 7.58 -16.73
CA ALA A 136 -3.80 8.44 -17.58
C ALA A 136 -4.22 7.72 -18.88
N SER A 137 -3.32 6.92 -19.47
CA SER A 137 -3.62 6.11 -20.64
C SER A 137 -4.70 5.06 -20.33
N SER A 138 -4.56 4.34 -19.21
CA SER A 138 -5.58 3.40 -18.72
C SER A 138 -6.93 4.08 -18.46
N CYS A 139 -6.93 5.32 -17.97
CA CYS A 139 -8.16 6.08 -17.73
C CYS A 139 -8.82 6.61 -19.01
N ILE A 140 -8.09 6.84 -20.10
CA ILE A 140 -8.67 7.25 -21.39
C ILE A 140 -9.48 6.11 -22.02
N GLU A 141 -8.98 4.87 -21.89
CA GLU A 141 -9.66 3.68 -22.41
C GLU A 141 -11.02 3.46 -21.72
N ASN A 142 -11.16 3.91 -20.46
CA ASN A 142 -12.39 3.81 -19.71
C ASN A 142 -13.23 5.11 -19.78
N SER A 143 -14.36 5.07 -20.49
CA SER A 143 -15.23 6.22 -20.69
C SER A 143 -15.72 6.89 -19.39
N LEU A 144 -15.73 6.18 -18.25
CA LEU A 144 -16.11 6.72 -16.93
C LEU A 144 -14.99 7.55 -16.27
N LEU A 145 -13.72 7.22 -16.54
CA LEU A 145 -12.55 7.83 -15.90
C LEU A 145 -11.90 8.94 -16.76
N LYS A 146 -12.45 9.21 -17.95
CA LYS A 146 -11.94 10.21 -18.90
C LYS A 146 -11.79 11.62 -18.31
N TYR A 147 -12.63 12.00 -17.34
CA TYR A 147 -12.51 13.30 -16.67
C TYR A 147 -11.29 13.35 -15.73
N SER A 148 -10.99 12.24 -15.04
CA SER A 148 -9.84 12.11 -14.14
C SER A 148 -8.51 12.09 -14.89
N ALA A 149 -8.49 11.58 -16.13
CA ALA A 149 -7.29 11.56 -16.97
C ALA A 149 -6.67 12.96 -17.16
N LYS A 150 -7.49 14.02 -17.26
CA LYS A 150 -7.00 15.40 -17.37
C LYS A 150 -6.17 15.83 -16.16
N GLU A 151 -6.59 15.43 -14.97
CA GLU A 151 -5.88 15.75 -13.73
C GLU A 151 -4.53 15.03 -13.69
N TYR A 152 -4.47 13.78 -14.14
CA TYR A 152 -3.22 13.01 -14.16
C TYR A 152 -2.22 13.56 -15.17
N PHE A 153 -2.65 13.91 -16.38
CA PHE A 153 -1.77 14.60 -17.34
C PHE A 153 -1.30 15.96 -16.83
N PHE A 154 -2.15 16.70 -16.12
CA PHE A 154 -1.74 17.97 -15.51
C PHE A 154 -0.66 17.76 -14.45
N ARG A 155 -0.78 16.73 -13.60
CA ARG A 155 0.26 16.37 -12.62
C ARG A 155 1.56 15.91 -13.29
N ALA A 156 1.49 15.12 -14.37
CA ALA A 156 2.65 14.73 -15.15
C ALA A 156 3.37 15.95 -15.76
N ALA A 157 2.61 16.88 -16.36
CA ALA A 157 3.17 18.12 -16.92
C ALA A 157 3.86 19.00 -15.88
N LEU A 158 3.30 19.09 -14.66
CA LEU A 158 3.97 19.77 -13.55
C LEU A 158 5.28 19.10 -13.15
N CYS A 159 5.32 17.76 -13.13
CA CYS A 159 6.55 17.02 -12.85
C CYS A 159 7.60 17.25 -13.94
N HIS A 160 7.23 17.30 -15.23
CA HIS A 160 8.15 17.66 -16.32
C HIS A 160 8.75 19.05 -16.15
N LEU A 161 7.94 20.04 -15.77
CA LEU A 161 8.42 21.40 -15.54
C LEU A 161 9.47 21.45 -14.41
N CYS A 162 9.30 20.64 -13.36
CA CYS A 162 10.28 20.52 -12.29
C CYS A 162 11.57 19.84 -12.74
N VAL A 163 11.50 18.83 -13.63
CA VAL A 163 12.68 18.17 -14.21
C VAL A 163 13.47 19.13 -15.09
N ASP A 164 12.81 19.91 -15.93
CA ASP A 164 13.47 20.87 -16.82
C ASP A 164 14.22 21.96 -16.05
N LEU A 165 13.69 22.39 -14.89
CA LEU A 165 14.36 23.32 -13.99
C LEU A 165 15.59 22.71 -13.32
N LEU A 166 15.51 21.44 -12.90
CA LEU A 166 16.64 20.70 -12.31
C LEU A 166 17.75 20.42 -13.32
N ASN A 167 17.40 20.10 -14.57
CA ASN A 167 18.35 19.85 -15.65
C ASN A 167 18.98 21.12 -16.23
N ALA A 168 18.37 22.29 -16.01
CA ALA A 168 18.86 23.58 -16.50
C ALA A 168 19.82 24.30 -15.51
N GLN A 169 20.01 23.77 -14.30
CA GLN A 169 21.02 24.21 -13.32
C GLN A 169 22.35 23.48 -13.53
#